data_AF-A0A421CE20-F1
#
_entry.id   AF-A0A421CE20-F1
#
_cell.length_a   1.000
_cell.length_b   1.000
_cell.length_c   1.000
_cell.angle_alpha   90.00
_cell.angle_beta   90.00
_cell.angle_gamma   90.00
#
_symmetry.space_group_name_H-M   'P 1'
#
loop_
_entity.id
_entity.type
_entity.pdbx_description
1 polymer ?
#
loop_
_entity_poly.entity_id
_entity_poly.type
_entity_poly.pdbx_seq_one_letter_code
_entity_poly.pdbx_strand_id
1 'polypeptide(L)'
;MIHLYPFERSFDWNEEIGSLTVKRTYSTVVNLKSDSGRRCSLLLKTEDYLPRSALIEALPALEKGQEIVVNLKYVAEGFDPNCPIDSPKVKWKDLWLEWLGFLEQEELAVLLDKIDKPEKMIGLGPGSTPAGDDFVVGLIMAFKLTGNDSNEVEIDRNTLVGKTEWFSSEMIRDALDGKFWRRGIELAHALAGDDVAKILEKTGKILEWGHLSGKAWLAGLAYGLEQSGVY
;
A
#
# COMPACT_ATOMS: atom_id res chain seq x y z
N MET A 1 14.66 5.89 26.87
CA MET A 1 13.93 5.12 25.86
C MET A 1 12.46 5.51 25.95
N ILE A 2 11.84 5.95 24.84
CA ILE A 2 10.44 6.40 24.85
C ILE A 2 9.53 5.17 24.70
N HIS A 3 8.47 5.11 25.50
CA HIS A 3 7.44 4.07 25.41
C HIS A 3 6.16 4.67 24.83
N LEU A 4 5.62 4.03 23.78
CA LEU A 4 4.40 4.45 23.12
C LEU A 4 3.32 3.38 23.28
N TYR A 5 2.08 3.84 23.42
CA TYR A 5 0.92 3.02 23.74
C TYR A 5 -0.18 3.29 22.70
N PRO A 6 -0.16 2.60 21.56
CA PRO A 6 -1.25 2.62 20.59
C PRO A 6 -2.54 2.07 21.20
N PHE A 7 -3.69 2.42 20.64
CA PHE A 7 -5.00 1.95 21.12
C PHE A 7 -5.66 0.92 20.18
N GLU A 8 -5.21 0.83 18.93
CA GLU A 8 -5.68 -0.15 17.96
C GLU A 8 -4.55 -0.55 17.00
N ARG A 9 -4.49 -1.80 16.53
CA ARG A 9 -3.40 -2.31 15.66
C ARG A 9 -3.93 -3.11 14.46
N SER A 10 -3.07 -3.28 13.48
CA SER A 10 -3.27 -4.26 12.41
C SER A 10 -3.05 -5.67 12.95
N PHE A 11 -3.85 -6.61 12.45
CA PHE A 11 -3.83 -8.02 12.86
C PHE A 11 -2.44 -8.66 12.70
N ASP A 12 -1.70 -8.28 11.66
CA ASP A 12 -0.40 -8.86 11.34
C ASP A 12 0.79 -8.31 12.15
N TRP A 13 0.55 -7.43 13.13
CA TRP A 13 1.59 -6.97 14.07
C TRP A 13 1.62 -7.81 15.35
N ASN A 14 2.28 -8.96 15.29
CA ASN A 14 2.20 -10.00 16.34
C ASN A 14 3.11 -9.78 17.56
N GLU A 15 4.07 -8.86 17.50
CA GLU A 15 5.00 -8.59 18.61
C GLU A 15 4.32 -7.74 19.68
N GLU A 16 4.04 -8.31 20.86
CA GLU A 16 3.36 -7.59 21.95
C GLU A 16 4.17 -6.38 22.46
N ILE A 17 5.50 -6.49 22.46
CA ILE A 17 6.42 -5.40 22.84
C ILE A 17 7.65 -5.51 21.93
N GLY A 18 7.97 -4.42 21.22
CA GLY A 18 9.12 -4.38 20.32
C GLY A 18 9.92 -3.09 20.47
N SER A 19 11.25 -3.21 20.51
CA SER A 19 12.16 -2.08 20.28
C SER A 19 12.21 -1.82 18.78
N LEU A 20 12.02 -0.57 18.38
CA LEU A 20 11.93 -0.18 16.97
C LEU A 20 12.76 1.08 16.73
N THR A 21 13.42 1.13 15.58
CA THR A 21 14.17 2.31 15.15
C THR A 21 13.30 3.22 14.30
N VAL A 22 13.25 4.51 14.65
CA VAL A 22 12.57 5.53 13.84
C VAL A 22 13.29 5.71 12.52
N LYS A 23 12.59 5.50 11.40
CA LYS A 23 13.15 5.66 10.05
C LYS A 23 12.73 6.96 9.41
N ARG A 24 11.47 7.36 9.59
CA ARG A 24 10.93 8.60 9.03
C ARG A 24 9.70 9.06 9.81
N THR A 25 9.58 10.37 9.96
CA THR A 25 8.46 11.02 10.65
C THR A 25 7.75 11.96 9.67
N TYR A 26 6.43 11.87 9.65
CA TYR A 26 5.52 12.78 8.97
C TYR A 26 4.54 13.35 10.01
N SER A 27 3.69 14.29 9.60
CA SER A 27 2.71 14.92 10.49
C SER A 27 1.68 13.92 11.07
N THR A 28 1.33 12.87 10.32
CA THR A 28 0.31 11.89 10.72
C THR A 28 0.83 10.46 10.84
N VAL A 29 2.09 10.21 10.48
CA VAL A 29 2.66 8.87 10.40
C VAL A 29 4.10 8.87 10.90
N VAL A 30 4.47 7.87 11.69
CA VAL A 30 5.87 7.54 11.97
C VAL A 30 6.15 6.14 11.43
N ASN A 31 7.15 6.05 10.55
CA ASN A 31 7.64 4.80 10.02
C ASN A 31 8.83 4.29 10.82
N LEU A 32 8.76 3.02 11.20
CA LEU A 32 9.62 2.35 12.13
C LEU A 32 10.20 1.09 11.49
N LYS A 33 11.40 0.71 11.90
CA LYS A 33 12.04 -0.54 11.49
C LYS A 33 12.17 -1.45 12.71
N SER A 34 11.69 -2.69 12.59
CA SER A 34 11.91 -3.75 13.58
C SER A 34 13.32 -4.33 13.50
N ASP A 35 13.70 -5.11 14.50
CA ASP A 35 14.98 -5.85 14.52
C ASP A 35 15.10 -6.84 13.35
N SER A 36 13.99 -7.46 12.95
CA SER A 36 13.90 -8.30 11.75
C SER A 36 14.00 -7.52 10.44
N GLY A 37 14.09 -6.19 10.52
CA GLY A 37 14.24 -5.27 9.40
C GLY A 37 12.95 -4.92 8.69
N ARG A 38 11.81 -5.41 9.19
CA ARG A 38 10.49 -5.16 8.63
C ARG A 38 9.99 -3.76 8.98
N ARG A 39 9.17 -3.22 8.09
CA ARG A 39 8.48 -1.95 8.33
C ARG A 39 7.33 -2.15 9.32
N CYS A 40 7.25 -1.22 10.27
CA CYS A 40 6.12 -0.98 11.15
C CYS A 40 5.74 0.51 11.08
N SER A 41 4.50 0.88 11.40
CA SER A 41 4.09 2.29 11.40
C SER A 41 3.15 2.66 12.54
N LEU A 42 3.35 3.85 13.13
CA LEU A 42 2.36 4.49 14.00
C LEU A 42 1.59 5.53 13.20
N LEU A 43 0.27 5.54 13.36
CA LEU A 43 -0.67 6.30 12.55
C LEU A 43 -1.57 7.14 13.45
N LEU A 44 -1.93 8.35 13.00
CA LEU A 44 -2.96 9.16 13.66
C LEU A 44 -4.38 8.90 13.12
N LYS A 45 -4.49 8.33 11.93
CA LYS A 45 -5.77 8.20 11.22
C LYS A 45 -6.03 6.78 10.80
N THR A 46 -7.26 6.33 11.03
CA THR A 46 -7.75 5.01 10.67
C THR A 46 -7.68 4.74 9.16
N GLU A 47 -7.86 5.75 8.31
CA GLU A 47 -7.76 5.61 6.84
C GLU A 47 -6.35 5.27 6.34
N ASP A 48 -5.31 5.53 7.15
CA ASP A 48 -3.91 5.26 6.81
C ASP A 48 -3.46 3.83 7.16
N TYR A 49 -4.39 2.98 7.63
CA TYR A 49 -4.08 1.60 8.01
C TYR A 49 -3.34 0.84 6.90
N LEU A 50 -2.30 0.15 7.32
CA LEU A 50 -1.39 -0.59 6.46
C LEU A 50 -0.84 -1.82 7.21
N PRO A 51 -0.12 -2.73 6.54
CA PRO A 51 0.48 -3.89 7.20
C PRO A 51 1.47 -3.48 8.30
N ARG A 52 1.37 -4.12 9.47
CA ARG A 52 2.11 -3.82 10.71
C ARG A 52 2.01 -2.34 11.11
N SER A 53 0.78 -1.85 11.30
CA SER A 53 0.55 -0.51 11.85
C SER A 53 -0.29 -0.48 13.12
N ALA A 54 -0.20 0.61 13.86
CA ALA A 54 -1.03 0.86 15.01
C ALA A 54 -1.45 2.33 15.10
N LEU A 55 -2.67 2.57 15.56
CA LEU A 55 -3.22 3.90 15.80
C LEU A 55 -2.83 4.41 17.18
N ILE A 56 -2.40 5.66 17.23
CA ILE A 56 -2.03 6.36 18.45
C ILE A 56 -2.68 7.74 18.46
N GLU A 57 -3.04 8.24 19.64
CA GLU A 57 -3.76 9.52 19.79
C GLU A 57 -2.91 10.71 19.34
N ALA A 58 -1.60 10.64 19.57
CA ALA A 58 -0.65 11.67 19.22
C ALA A 58 0.72 11.08 18.92
N LEU A 59 1.44 11.72 18.00
CA LEU A 59 2.83 11.40 17.70
C LEU A 59 3.73 12.37 18.48
N PRO A 60 4.62 11.88 19.37
CA PRO A 60 5.61 12.74 19.99
C PRO A 60 6.64 13.18 18.95
N ALA A 61 7.41 14.21 19.30
CA ALA A 61 8.60 14.57 18.52
C ALA A 61 9.62 13.43 18.61
N LEU A 62 9.90 12.81 17.46
CA LEU A 62 10.83 11.69 17.34
C LEU A 62 11.87 12.01 16.28
N GLU A 63 13.10 11.57 16.50
CA GLU A 63 14.22 11.80 15.59
C GLU A 63 14.54 10.54 14.79
N LYS A 64 15.03 10.71 13.55
CA LYS A 64 15.50 9.57 12.74
C LYS A 64 16.66 8.87 13.44
N GLY A 65 16.58 7.55 13.56
CA GLY A 65 17.56 6.71 14.24
C GLY A 65 17.27 6.51 15.73
N GLN A 66 16.31 7.23 16.30
CA GLN A 66 15.91 7.05 17.69
C GLN A 66 15.27 5.68 17.92
N GLU A 67 15.63 5.02 19.01
CA GLU A 67 14.99 3.80 19.46
C GLU A 67 13.79 4.10 20.37
N ILE A 68 12.68 3.44 20.09
CA ILE A 68 11.44 3.53 20.85
C ILE A 68 10.92 2.14 21.17
N VAL A 69 10.12 2.03 22.22
CA VAL A 69 9.37 0.80 22.54
C VAL A 69 7.90 1.05 22.25
N VAL A 70 7.32 0.21 21.41
CA VAL A 70 5.87 0.20 21.19
C VAL A 70 5.27 -0.96 21.98
N ASN A 71 4.31 -0.65 22.85
CA ASN A 71 3.63 -1.62 23.68
C ASN A 71 2.24 -1.90 23.07
N LEU A 72 2.08 -3.10 22.53
CA LEU A 72 0.85 -3.62 21.93
C LEU A 72 0.10 -4.58 22.86
N LYS A 73 0.53 -4.71 24.12
CA LYS A 73 -0.14 -5.54 25.11
C LYS A 73 -1.55 -5.01 25.35
N TYR A 74 -2.54 -5.86 25.11
CA TYR A 74 -3.98 -5.52 25.20
C TYR A 74 -4.48 -4.48 24.19
N VAL A 75 -3.73 -4.23 23.11
CA VAL A 75 -4.17 -3.36 22.03
C VAL A 75 -5.11 -4.12 21.11
N ALA A 76 -6.30 -3.55 20.86
CA ALA A 76 -7.34 -4.15 20.04
C ALA A 76 -6.91 -4.25 18.57
N GLU A 77 -7.45 -5.24 17.86
CA GLU A 77 -7.24 -5.40 16.42
C GLU A 77 -8.35 -4.65 15.67
N GLY A 78 -7.99 -3.70 14.81
CA GLY A 78 -8.95 -2.89 14.05
C GLY A 78 -8.86 -3.01 12.54
N PHE A 79 -7.84 -3.72 12.05
CA PHE A 79 -7.59 -3.85 10.62
C PHE A 79 -6.86 -5.16 10.30
N ASP A 80 -7.38 -5.94 9.34
CA ASP A 80 -6.68 -7.09 8.79
C ASP A 80 -6.16 -6.77 7.38
N PRO A 81 -4.84 -6.65 7.17
CA PRO A 81 -4.28 -6.43 5.84
C PRO A 81 -4.43 -7.64 4.90
N ASN A 82 -4.77 -8.82 5.43
CA ASN A 82 -5.02 -10.05 4.66
C ASN A 82 -6.51 -10.27 4.40
N CYS A 83 -7.36 -9.27 4.67
CA CYS A 83 -8.80 -9.39 4.54
C CYS A 83 -9.17 -9.97 3.17
N PRO A 84 -10.00 -11.04 3.10
CA PRO A 84 -10.46 -11.58 1.83
C PRO A 84 -11.15 -10.52 0.99
N ILE A 85 -10.89 -10.58 -0.31
CA ILE A 85 -11.44 -9.61 -1.26
C ILE A 85 -12.00 -10.37 -2.44
N ASP A 86 -13.25 -10.07 -2.77
CA ASP A 86 -13.94 -10.64 -3.91
C ASP A 86 -13.49 -9.96 -5.22
N SER A 87 -13.64 -10.67 -6.33
CA SER A 87 -13.35 -10.11 -7.65
C SER A 87 -14.26 -8.92 -7.96
N PRO A 88 -13.73 -7.89 -8.64
CA PRO A 88 -14.54 -6.74 -9.04
C PRO A 88 -15.62 -7.14 -10.05
N LYS A 89 -16.75 -6.44 -10.04
CA LYS A 89 -17.81 -6.67 -11.04
C LYS A 89 -17.42 -6.07 -12.38
N VAL A 90 -17.54 -6.86 -13.44
CA VAL A 90 -17.23 -6.49 -14.85
C VAL A 90 -17.93 -5.20 -15.29
N LYS A 91 -19.12 -4.90 -14.77
CA LYS A 91 -19.85 -3.67 -15.10
C LYS A 91 -19.09 -2.38 -14.77
N TRP A 92 -18.07 -2.44 -13.92
CA TRP A 92 -17.21 -1.29 -13.58
C TRP A 92 -16.02 -1.13 -14.53
N LYS A 93 -15.98 -1.91 -15.61
CA LYS A 93 -14.87 -1.89 -16.57
C LYS A 93 -14.55 -0.52 -17.11
N ASP A 94 -15.57 0.21 -17.57
CA ASP A 94 -15.38 1.54 -18.13
C ASP A 94 -14.72 2.50 -17.11
N LEU A 95 -15.03 2.36 -15.82
CA LEU A 95 -14.42 3.17 -14.77
C LEU A 95 -12.93 2.89 -14.60
N TRP A 96 -12.50 1.62 -14.55
CA TRP A 96 -11.07 1.35 -14.40
C TRP A 96 -10.29 1.61 -15.69
N LEU A 97 -10.92 1.56 -16.86
CA LEU A 97 -10.31 2.02 -18.11
C LEU A 97 -9.99 3.53 -18.06
N GLU A 98 -10.80 4.35 -17.39
CA GLU A 98 -10.46 5.77 -17.15
C GLU A 98 -9.18 5.92 -16.32
N TRP A 99 -8.92 5.01 -15.38
CA TRP A 99 -7.71 5.06 -14.54
C TRP A 99 -6.42 4.76 -15.32
N LEU A 100 -6.49 3.99 -16.42
CA LEU A 100 -5.35 3.83 -17.32
C LEU A 100 -4.93 5.16 -17.96
N GLY A 101 -5.89 6.07 -18.18
CA GLY A 101 -5.62 7.41 -18.68
C GLY A 101 -4.72 8.24 -17.76
N PHE A 102 -4.52 7.85 -16.49
CA PHE A 102 -3.54 8.51 -15.64
C PHE A 102 -2.10 8.35 -16.15
N LEU A 103 -1.78 7.28 -16.89
CA LEU A 103 -0.46 7.07 -17.49
C LEU A 103 -0.13 8.08 -18.60
N GLU A 104 -1.15 8.76 -19.15
CA GLU A 104 -0.97 9.80 -20.18
C GLU A 104 -0.51 11.14 -19.58
N GLN A 105 -0.54 11.29 -18.25
CA GLN A 105 -0.02 12.49 -17.58
C GLN A 105 1.50 12.53 -17.69
N GLU A 106 2.05 13.72 -17.91
CA GLU A 106 3.49 13.94 -18.16
C GLU A 106 4.35 13.30 -17.05
N GLU A 107 3.91 13.37 -15.80
CA GLU A 107 4.63 12.86 -14.64
C GLU A 107 4.63 11.32 -14.53
N LEU A 108 3.71 10.64 -15.21
CA LEU A 108 3.55 9.18 -15.20
C LEU A 108 3.89 8.52 -16.54
N ALA A 109 4.08 9.30 -17.60
CA ALA A 109 4.38 8.81 -18.95
C ALA A 109 5.63 7.89 -19.01
N VAL A 110 6.61 8.11 -18.13
CA VAL A 110 7.80 7.24 -18.01
C VAL A 110 7.45 5.79 -17.65
N LEU A 111 6.32 5.54 -17.00
CA LEU A 111 5.84 4.21 -16.68
C LEU A 111 5.26 3.52 -17.92
N LEU A 112 4.62 4.26 -18.83
CA LEU A 112 4.03 3.72 -20.05
C LEU A 112 5.09 3.02 -20.92
N ASP A 113 6.31 3.58 -20.98
CA ASP A 113 7.46 2.98 -21.69
C ASP A 113 7.89 1.60 -21.14
N LYS A 114 7.41 1.23 -19.96
CA LYS A 114 7.75 -0.01 -19.24
C LYS A 114 6.53 -0.90 -19.02
N ILE A 115 5.39 -0.60 -19.63
CA ILE A 115 4.12 -1.27 -19.32
C ILE A 115 4.17 -2.79 -19.52
N ASP A 116 4.88 -3.26 -20.55
CA ASP A 116 5.07 -4.69 -20.82
C ASP A 116 6.01 -5.40 -19.84
N LYS A 117 6.71 -4.64 -18.99
CA LYS A 117 7.70 -5.13 -18.01
C LYS A 117 7.57 -4.37 -16.69
N PRO A 118 6.47 -4.56 -15.94
CA PRO A 118 6.19 -3.82 -14.71
C PRO A 118 7.30 -3.91 -13.65
N GLU A 119 8.07 -5.00 -13.63
CA GLU A 119 9.23 -5.15 -12.74
C GLU A 119 10.34 -4.11 -12.99
N LYS A 120 10.38 -3.52 -14.19
CA LYS A 120 11.29 -2.43 -14.55
C LYS A 120 10.80 -1.05 -14.11
N MET A 121 9.57 -0.95 -13.62
CA MET A 121 9.04 0.29 -13.04
C MET A 121 9.50 0.54 -11.61
N ILE A 122 10.01 -0.50 -10.92
CA ILE A 122 10.44 -0.40 -9.53
C ILE A 122 11.50 0.70 -9.39
N GLY A 123 11.22 1.68 -8.53
CA GLY A 123 12.06 2.85 -8.31
C GLY A 123 11.91 3.99 -9.32
N LEU A 124 11.04 3.87 -10.33
CA LEU A 124 10.79 4.94 -11.31
C LEU A 124 9.77 5.96 -10.79
N GLY A 125 10.05 7.24 -11.05
CA GLY A 125 9.22 8.37 -10.66
C GLY A 125 9.77 9.14 -9.45
N PRO A 126 9.34 10.39 -9.25
CA PRO A 126 9.86 11.24 -8.19
C PRO A 126 9.28 10.90 -6.80
N GLY A 127 10.01 11.27 -5.75
CA GLY A 127 9.51 11.23 -4.37
C GLY A 127 10.02 10.06 -3.54
N SER A 128 9.45 9.91 -2.34
CA SER A 128 9.82 8.83 -1.40
C SER A 128 9.10 7.52 -1.62
N THR A 129 8.07 7.57 -2.46
CA THR A 129 7.31 6.45 -3.01
C THR A 129 7.30 6.68 -4.52
N PRO A 130 8.32 6.20 -5.24
CA PRO A 130 8.35 6.27 -6.69
C PRO A 130 7.06 5.72 -7.29
N ALA A 131 6.46 6.45 -8.23
CA ALA A 131 5.17 6.12 -8.82
C ALA A 131 5.13 4.71 -9.43
N GLY A 132 6.25 4.22 -9.94
CA GLY A 132 6.34 2.84 -10.45
C GLY A 132 6.18 1.78 -9.37
N ASP A 133 6.56 2.05 -8.12
CA ASP A 133 6.30 1.13 -7.01
C ASP A 133 4.81 1.09 -6.63
N ASP A 134 4.16 2.25 -6.65
CA ASP A 134 2.71 2.37 -6.41
C ASP A 134 1.92 1.61 -7.50
N PHE A 135 2.32 1.78 -8.76
CA PHE A 135 1.77 1.04 -9.89
C PHE A 135 1.93 -0.48 -9.69
N VAL A 136 3.14 -0.95 -9.35
CA VAL A 136 3.40 -2.37 -9.13
C VAL A 136 2.53 -2.94 -8.01
N VAL A 137 2.31 -2.18 -6.93
CA VAL A 137 1.43 -2.63 -5.83
C VAL A 137 -0.04 -2.70 -6.26
N GLY A 138 -0.52 -1.75 -7.06
CA GLY A 138 -1.85 -1.81 -7.66
C GLY A 138 -2.02 -3.03 -8.56
N LEU A 139 -1.03 -3.31 -9.42
CA LEU A 139 -0.99 -4.48 -10.29
C LEU A 139 -1.05 -5.80 -9.51
N ILE A 140 -0.23 -5.95 -8.48
CA ILE A 140 -0.23 -7.15 -7.64
C ILE A 140 -1.59 -7.33 -6.96
N MET A 141 -2.24 -6.24 -6.52
CA MET A 141 -3.59 -6.31 -5.97
C MET A 141 -4.58 -6.81 -7.02
N ALA A 142 -4.53 -6.31 -8.25
CA ALA A 142 -5.42 -6.78 -9.31
C ALA A 142 -5.34 -8.29 -9.51
N PHE A 143 -4.13 -8.85 -9.62
CA PHE A 143 -3.93 -10.29 -9.77
C PHE A 143 -4.47 -11.07 -8.56
N LYS A 144 -4.29 -10.52 -7.35
CA LYS A 144 -4.89 -11.12 -6.15
C LYS A 144 -6.42 -11.15 -6.22
N LEU A 145 -7.06 -10.09 -6.73
CA LEU A 145 -8.53 -10.00 -6.86
C LEU A 145 -9.10 -10.96 -7.90
N THR A 146 -8.35 -11.23 -8.96
CA THR A 146 -8.81 -12.05 -10.09
C THR A 146 -8.44 -13.53 -9.93
N GLY A 147 -7.68 -13.88 -8.89
CA GLY A 147 -7.18 -15.24 -8.69
C GLY A 147 -6.03 -15.61 -9.62
N ASN A 148 -5.48 -14.65 -10.36
CA ASN A 148 -4.26 -14.84 -11.13
C ASN A 148 -3.06 -14.93 -10.19
N ASP A 149 -2.08 -15.75 -10.57
CA ASP A 149 -0.89 -15.90 -9.76
C ASP A 149 -0.03 -14.64 -9.86
N SER A 150 0.22 -13.98 -8.74
CA SER A 150 1.15 -12.85 -8.66
C SER A 150 2.57 -13.20 -9.14
N ASN A 151 2.91 -14.49 -9.26
CA ASN A 151 4.13 -14.97 -9.90
C ASN A 151 4.23 -14.57 -11.39
N GLU A 152 3.14 -14.13 -12.02
CA GLU A 152 3.18 -13.51 -13.36
C GLU A 152 3.96 -12.18 -13.36
N VAL A 153 4.04 -11.49 -12.21
CA VAL A 153 4.94 -10.36 -12.05
C VAL A 153 6.28 -10.90 -11.54
N GLU A 154 7.28 -11.03 -12.45
CA GLU A 154 8.63 -11.56 -12.16
C GLU A 154 9.45 -10.62 -11.24
N ILE A 155 8.99 -10.38 -10.01
CA ILE A 155 9.66 -9.52 -9.04
C ILE A 155 10.49 -10.36 -8.09
N ASP A 156 11.81 -10.34 -8.29
CA ASP A 156 12.75 -10.88 -7.31
C ASP A 156 12.85 -9.95 -6.08
N ARG A 157 12.30 -10.43 -4.96
CA ARG A 157 12.30 -9.77 -3.64
C ARG A 157 13.70 -9.36 -3.16
N ASN A 158 14.74 -10.08 -3.57
CA ASN A 158 16.13 -9.77 -3.21
C ASN A 158 16.65 -8.55 -3.96
N THR A 159 16.12 -8.29 -5.16
CA THR A 159 16.55 -7.16 -6.00
C THR A 159 15.87 -5.84 -5.65
N LEU A 160 14.84 -5.86 -4.79
CA LEU A 160 14.17 -4.62 -4.35
C LEU A 160 15.13 -3.69 -3.59
N VAL A 161 16.09 -4.27 -2.86
CA VAL A 161 17.11 -3.50 -2.15
C VAL A 161 18.03 -2.83 -3.17
N GLY A 162 18.07 -1.50 -3.14
CA GLY A 162 18.90 -0.71 -4.05
C GLY A 162 18.23 -0.34 -5.38
N LYS A 163 17.05 -0.89 -5.69
CA LYS A 163 16.21 -0.42 -6.81
C LYS A 163 15.21 0.65 -6.39
N THR A 164 14.72 0.59 -5.15
CA THR A 164 13.79 1.59 -4.61
C THR A 164 14.10 1.93 -3.15
N GLU A 165 13.39 2.92 -2.62
CA GLU A 165 13.41 3.34 -1.23
C GLU A 165 12.96 2.22 -0.28
N TRP A 166 13.51 2.22 0.93
CA TRP A 166 13.21 1.20 1.93
C TRP A 166 11.70 1.05 2.20
N PHE A 167 10.96 2.16 2.27
CA PHE A 167 9.52 2.14 2.50
C PHE A 167 8.78 1.44 1.35
N SER A 168 9.04 1.82 0.09
CA SER A 168 8.44 1.19 -1.09
C SER A 168 8.81 -0.28 -1.22
N SER A 169 10.05 -0.65 -0.93
CA SER A 169 10.49 -2.05 -0.99
C SER A 169 9.68 -2.94 -0.04
N GLU A 170 9.33 -2.42 1.14
CA GLU A 170 8.51 -3.12 2.11
C GLU A 170 7.04 -3.16 1.70
N MET A 171 6.53 -2.11 1.05
CA MET A 171 5.19 -2.07 0.47
C MET A 171 5.00 -3.13 -0.63
N ILE A 172 5.97 -3.26 -1.54
CA ILE A 172 5.95 -4.30 -2.59
C ILE A 172 6.02 -5.70 -1.96
N ARG A 173 6.89 -5.91 -0.97
CA ARG A 173 6.98 -7.20 -0.26
C ARG A 173 5.67 -7.56 0.43
N ASP A 174 5.02 -6.60 1.09
CA ASP A 174 3.72 -6.81 1.72
C ASP A 174 2.67 -7.19 0.66
N ALA A 175 2.62 -6.50 -0.49
CA ALA A 175 1.70 -6.82 -1.58
C ALA A 175 1.92 -8.23 -2.13
N LEU A 176 3.19 -8.64 -2.32
CA LEU A 176 3.55 -10.01 -2.73
C LEU A 176 3.19 -11.07 -1.68
N ASP A 177 3.03 -10.68 -0.41
CA ASP A 177 2.51 -11.54 0.67
C ASP A 177 0.96 -11.50 0.74
N GLY A 178 0.30 -10.82 -0.19
CA GLY A 178 -1.15 -10.65 -0.22
C GLY A 178 -1.67 -9.65 0.83
N LYS A 179 -0.80 -8.78 1.35
CA LYS A 179 -1.12 -7.78 2.38
C LYS A 179 -1.23 -6.40 1.75
N PHE A 180 -2.39 -5.77 1.92
CA PHE A 180 -2.66 -4.48 1.30
C PHE A 180 -3.05 -3.43 2.33
N TRP A 181 -3.01 -2.18 1.89
CA TRP A 181 -3.40 -1.05 2.71
C TRP A 181 -4.92 -0.91 2.72
N ARG A 182 -5.46 -0.34 3.79
CA ARG A 182 -6.90 -0.21 3.99
C ARG A 182 -7.60 0.49 2.83
N ARG A 183 -7.01 1.56 2.28
CA ARG A 183 -7.56 2.28 1.12
C ARG A 183 -7.79 1.34 -0.07
N GLY A 184 -6.80 0.51 -0.41
CA GLY A 184 -6.90 -0.46 -1.50
C GLY A 184 -7.95 -1.53 -1.23
N ILE A 185 -7.98 -2.07 -0.01
CA ILE A 185 -8.99 -3.08 0.40
C ILE A 185 -10.40 -2.50 0.33
N GLU A 186 -10.61 -1.29 0.85
CA GLU A 186 -11.92 -0.63 0.82
C GLU A 186 -12.40 -0.35 -0.60
N LEU A 187 -11.52 0.08 -1.52
CA LEU A 187 -11.88 0.25 -2.93
C LEU A 187 -12.23 -1.10 -3.57
N ALA A 188 -11.45 -2.13 -3.33
CA ALA A 188 -11.69 -3.43 -3.93
C ALA A 188 -13.03 -4.05 -3.45
N HIS A 189 -13.36 -3.92 -2.16
CA HIS A 189 -14.71 -4.27 -1.66
C HIS A 189 -15.81 -3.42 -2.29
N ALA A 190 -15.55 -2.14 -2.58
CA ALA A 190 -16.53 -1.29 -3.27
C ALA A 190 -16.76 -1.77 -4.71
N LEU A 191 -15.71 -2.15 -5.44
CA LEU A 191 -15.77 -2.68 -6.81
C LEU A 191 -16.47 -4.06 -6.90
N ALA A 192 -16.41 -4.86 -5.84
CA ALA A 192 -17.21 -6.09 -5.74
C ALA A 192 -18.72 -5.81 -5.51
N GLY A 193 -19.05 -4.62 -5.01
CA GLY A 193 -20.41 -4.16 -4.71
C GLY A 193 -21.14 -3.50 -5.88
N ASP A 194 -22.35 -3.02 -5.60
CA ASP A 194 -23.20 -2.28 -6.56
C ASP A 194 -23.32 -0.77 -6.27
N ASP A 195 -22.71 -0.30 -5.18
CA ASP A 195 -22.86 1.05 -4.68
C ASP A 195 -21.89 2.03 -5.35
N VAL A 196 -22.40 2.76 -6.34
CA VAL A 196 -21.65 3.80 -7.08
C VAL A 196 -21.09 4.88 -6.16
N ALA A 197 -21.88 5.34 -5.18
CA ALA A 197 -21.45 6.42 -4.29
C ALA A 197 -20.25 5.97 -3.45
N LYS A 198 -20.27 4.72 -2.96
CA LYS A 198 -19.15 4.12 -2.25
C LYS A 198 -17.92 3.97 -3.13
N ILE A 199 -18.06 3.51 -4.37
CA ILE A 199 -16.93 3.40 -5.31
C ILE A 199 -16.28 4.76 -5.56
N LEU A 200 -17.08 5.79 -5.82
CA LEU A 200 -16.57 7.15 -6.03
C LEU A 200 -15.90 7.71 -4.77
N GLU A 201 -16.47 7.49 -3.58
CA GLU A 201 -15.86 7.87 -2.31
C GLU A 201 -14.48 7.22 -2.12
N LYS A 202 -14.37 5.90 -2.34
CA LYS A 202 -13.11 5.17 -2.14
C LYS A 202 -12.07 5.51 -3.21
N THR A 203 -12.49 5.72 -4.45
CA THR A 203 -11.61 6.20 -5.52
C THR A 203 -11.08 7.59 -5.19
N GLY A 204 -11.94 8.52 -4.74
CA GLY A 204 -11.53 9.85 -4.31
C GLY A 204 -10.50 9.84 -3.19
N LYS A 205 -10.69 8.98 -2.19
CA LYS A 205 -9.72 8.79 -1.09
C LYS A 205 -8.35 8.27 -1.55
N ILE A 206 -8.31 7.49 -2.63
CA ILE A 206 -7.04 7.06 -3.24
C ILE A 206 -6.44 8.21 -4.06
N LEU A 207 -7.24 8.97 -4.80
CA LEU A 207 -6.74 10.11 -5.59
C LEU A 207 -6.15 11.23 -4.71
N GLU A 208 -6.67 11.42 -3.50
CA GLU A 208 -6.12 12.36 -2.51
C GLU A 208 -4.84 11.84 -1.83
N TRP A 209 -4.47 10.57 -2.05
CA TRP A 209 -3.33 9.95 -1.42
C TRP A 209 -2.03 10.25 -2.19
N GLY A 210 -1.25 11.19 -1.63
CA GLY A 210 0.03 11.61 -2.19
C GLY A 210 -0.13 12.45 -3.46
N HIS A 211 0.99 12.92 -4.03
CA HIS A 211 0.95 13.74 -5.25
C HIS A 211 0.63 12.89 -6.49
N LEU A 212 1.35 11.77 -6.66
CA LEU A 212 1.20 10.85 -7.79
C LEU A 212 0.83 9.42 -7.39
N SER A 213 1.08 9.03 -6.13
CA SER A 213 0.95 7.65 -5.67
C SER A 213 -0.44 7.07 -5.90
N GLY A 214 -1.50 7.80 -5.54
CA GLY A 214 -2.88 7.37 -5.78
C GLY A 214 -3.21 7.08 -7.24
N LYS A 215 -2.81 7.98 -8.14
CA LYS A 215 -3.03 7.84 -9.59
C LYS A 215 -2.25 6.66 -10.16
N ALA A 216 -0.96 6.55 -9.80
CA ALA A 216 -0.11 5.46 -10.27
C ALA A 216 -0.60 4.10 -9.77
N TRP A 217 -1.05 4.03 -8.51
CA TRP A 217 -1.65 2.83 -7.93
C TRP A 217 -2.94 2.42 -8.65
N LEU A 218 -3.84 3.36 -8.95
CA LEU A 218 -5.08 3.10 -9.70
C LEU A 218 -4.79 2.63 -11.13
N ALA A 219 -3.79 3.23 -11.80
CA ALA A 219 -3.35 2.78 -13.12
C ALA A 219 -2.81 1.35 -13.08
N GLY A 220 -2.03 1.00 -12.05
CA GLY A 220 -1.53 -0.36 -11.83
C GLY A 220 -2.65 -1.38 -11.61
N LEU A 221 -3.62 -1.03 -10.76
CA LEU A 221 -4.81 -1.85 -10.52
C LEU A 221 -5.58 -2.07 -11.82
N ALA A 222 -5.89 -1.01 -12.56
CA ALA A 222 -6.62 -1.08 -13.82
C ALA A 222 -5.89 -1.94 -14.87
N TYR A 223 -4.58 -1.76 -15.00
CA TYR A 223 -3.77 -2.54 -15.94
C TYR A 223 -3.84 -4.03 -15.61
N GLY A 224 -3.67 -4.40 -14.34
CA GLY A 224 -3.74 -5.80 -13.92
C GLY A 224 -5.13 -6.42 -14.10
N LEU A 225 -6.20 -5.65 -13.91
CA LEU A 225 -7.57 -6.11 -14.16
C LEU A 225 -7.80 -6.40 -15.65
N GLU A 226 -7.28 -5.56 -16.54
CA GLU A 226 -7.35 -5.79 -17.99
C GLU A 226 -6.50 -6.98 -18.44
N GLN A 227 -5.31 -7.18 -17.86
CA GLN A 227 -4.48 -8.36 -18.16
C GLN A 227 -5.13 -9.66 -17.66
N SER A 228 -5.91 -9.60 -16.58
CA SER A 228 -6.54 -10.80 -16.00
C SER A 228 -7.75 -11.32 -16.77
N GLY A 229 -8.22 -10.60 -17.80
CA GLY A 229 -9.36 -11.03 -18.60
C GLY A 229 -10.65 -11.15 -17.79
N VAL A 230 -10.89 -10.24 -16.85
CA VAL A 230 -12.17 -10.15 -16.13
C VAL A 230 -13.26 -9.77 -17.13
N TYR A 231 -14.00 -10.77 -17.64
CA TYR A 231 -15.11 -10.66 -18.60
C TYR A 231 -16.43 -11.12 -18.02
#